data_AF-A0A2H3G7U1-F1
#
_entry.id   AF-A0A2H3G7U1-F1
#
_cell.length_a   1.000
_cell.length_b   1.000
_cell.length_c   1.000
_cell.angle_alpha   90.00
_cell.angle_beta   90.00
_cell.angle_gamma   90.00
#
_symmetry.space_group_name_H-M   'P 1'
#
loop_
_entity.id
_entity.type
_entity.pdbx_description
1 polymer ?
#
loop_
_entity_poly.entity_id
_entity_poly.type
_entity_poly.pdbx_seq_one_letter_code
_entity_poly.pdbx_strand_id
1 'polypeptide(L)'
;MNDDSNIPLSNIVKYHGKSIASLLVEIGENELLQEKCLNFIRELECLAIDDDDDSSEGTRLIRHKINAFEKQDYVALSYTWDSSDHENPEKGKYKVQTRDQHPRSLSSPVRDCVFDRVFLFMRANGLRMLWIDRHCVKQRTCKTKGSCLHNKCREKQRAIETMDLIYSLSKHPVALLGRPIEWEHELDLLHRILTGTLVKELKTTKHDEVLQALSLLSRITKDRWWTRAWTFQEDYRDGQI
;
A
#
# COMPACT_ATOMS: atom_id res chain seq x y z
N MET A 1 -17.19 -11.13 -10.82
CA MET A 1 -17.28 -10.53 -12.17
C MET A 1 -17.01 -11.66 -13.14
N ASN A 2 -18.00 -12.05 -13.94
CA ASN A 2 -17.78 -12.94 -15.09
C ASN A 2 -17.44 -12.06 -16.28
N ASP A 3 -16.43 -12.47 -17.05
CA ASP A 3 -16.02 -11.82 -18.28
C ASP A 3 -17.03 -12.19 -19.39
N ASP A 4 -17.91 -11.24 -19.73
CA ASP A 4 -18.98 -11.42 -20.72
C ASP A 4 -18.62 -10.82 -22.09
N SER A 5 -17.33 -10.55 -22.33
CA SER A 5 -16.81 -9.91 -23.55
C SER A 5 -17.15 -10.66 -24.85
N ASN A 6 -17.54 -11.93 -24.77
CA ASN A 6 -17.90 -12.77 -25.91
C ASN A 6 -19.41 -13.02 -26.06
N ILE A 7 -20.28 -12.37 -25.26
CA ILE A 7 -21.72 -12.61 -25.28
C ILE A 7 -22.45 -11.50 -26.08
N PRO A 8 -23.27 -11.85 -27.09
CA PRO A 8 -24.11 -10.86 -27.79
C PRO A 8 -25.06 -10.14 -26.82
N LEU A 9 -25.22 -8.82 -26.97
CA LEU A 9 -26.08 -7.97 -26.11
C LEU A 9 -27.50 -8.53 -25.90
N SER A 10 -28.07 -9.22 -26.89
CA SER A 10 -29.39 -9.86 -26.81
C SER A 10 -29.46 -11.01 -25.78
N ASN A 11 -28.33 -11.63 -25.46
CA ASN A 11 -28.23 -12.76 -24.54
C ASN A 11 -27.79 -12.35 -23.13
N ILE A 12 -27.20 -11.16 -22.96
CA ILE A 12 -26.78 -10.61 -21.66
C ILE A 12 -27.99 -10.44 -20.72
N VAL A 13 -29.13 -10.00 -21.25
CA VAL A 13 -30.40 -9.85 -20.49
C VAL A 13 -30.88 -11.19 -19.91
N LYS A 14 -30.77 -12.26 -20.70
CA LYS A 14 -31.18 -13.61 -20.28
C LYS A 14 -30.20 -14.20 -19.26
N TYR A 15 -28.92 -13.88 -19.38
CA TYR A 15 -27.87 -14.42 -18.51
C TYR A 15 -27.80 -13.73 -17.14
N HIS A 16 -28.00 -12.40 -17.11
CA HIS A 16 -27.96 -11.61 -15.87
C HIS A 16 -29.31 -11.46 -15.19
N GLY A 17 -30.42 -11.81 -15.87
CA GLY A 17 -31.78 -11.65 -15.32
C GLY A 17 -32.19 -10.19 -15.07
N LYS A 18 -31.47 -9.23 -15.68
CA LYS A 18 -31.64 -7.79 -15.51
C LYS A 18 -32.01 -7.14 -16.84
N SER A 19 -32.83 -6.08 -16.80
CA SER A 19 -33.19 -5.34 -18.01
C SER A 19 -31.98 -4.59 -18.60
N ILE A 20 -31.98 -4.36 -19.91
CA ILE A 20 -30.93 -3.57 -20.58
C ILE A 20 -30.82 -2.18 -19.94
N ALA A 21 -31.95 -1.56 -19.56
CA ALA A 21 -31.96 -0.28 -18.87
C ALA A 21 -31.21 -0.33 -17.54
N SER A 22 -31.40 -1.39 -16.73
CA SER A 22 -30.62 -1.54 -15.49
C SER A 22 -29.12 -1.78 -15.74
N LEU A 23 -28.75 -2.51 -16.79
CA LEU A 23 -27.35 -2.70 -17.16
C LEU A 23 -26.69 -1.40 -17.65
N LEU A 24 -27.40 -0.59 -18.44
CA LEU A 24 -26.94 0.72 -18.88
C LEU A 24 -26.81 1.71 -17.72
N VAL A 25 -27.73 1.67 -16.75
CA VAL A 25 -27.59 2.43 -15.51
C VAL A 25 -26.38 1.95 -14.71
N GLU A 26 -26.14 0.64 -14.59
CA GLU A 26 -24.95 0.08 -13.93
C GLU A 26 -23.63 0.50 -14.64
N ILE A 27 -23.63 0.60 -15.98
CA ILE A 27 -22.49 1.11 -16.76
C ILE A 27 -22.27 2.61 -16.49
N GLY A 28 -23.32 3.43 -16.50
CA GLY A 28 -23.20 4.86 -16.18
C GLY A 28 -22.81 5.12 -14.71
N GLU A 29 -23.26 4.26 -13.79
CA GLU A 29 -22.82 4.26 -12.40
C GLU A 29 -21.33 3.92 -12.28
N ASN A 30 -20.81 3.04 -13.13
CA ASN A 30 -19.38 2.71 -13.20
C ASN A 30 -18.53 3.88 -13.71
N GLU A 31 -18.97 4.66 -14.70
CA GLU A 31 -18.25 5.86 -15.17
C GLU A 31 -18.10 6.90 -14.04
N LEU A 32 -19.19 7.17 -13.30
CA LEU A 32 -19.16 8.05 -12.13
C LEU A 32 -18.28 7.53 -11.00
N LEU A 33 -18.11 6.21 -10.91
CA LEU A 33 -17.25 5.55 -9.94
C LEU A 33 -15.78 5.70 -10.35
N GLN A 34 -15.47 5.52 -11.64
CA GLN A 34 -14.15 5.78 -12.22
C GLN A 34 -13.71 7.23 -12.03
N GLU A 35 -14.55 8.21 -12.35
CA GLU A 35 -14.22 9.63 -12.16
C GLU A 35 -13.91 9.95 -10.69
N LYS A 36 -14.68 9.38 -9.76
CA LYS A 36 -14.47 9.57 -8.32
C LYS A 36 -13.21 8.87 -7.80
N CYS A 37 -12.85 7.73 -8.39
CA CYS A 37 -11.59 7.05 -8.15
C CYS A 37 -10.40 7.90 -8.66
N LEU A 38 -10.51 8.51 -9.84
CA LEU A 38 -9.50 9.43 -10.35
C LEU A 38 -9.37 10.68 -9.47
N ASN A 39 -10.48 11.22 -8.97
CA ASN A 39 -10.45 12.34 -8.03
C ASN A 39 -9.77 11.98 -6.70
N PHE A 40 -9.87 10.73 -6.24
CA PHE A 40 -9.12 10.27 -5.07
C PHE A 40 -7.60 10.34 -5.30
N ILE A 41 -7.13 9.98 -6.50
CA ILE A 41 -5.71 10.06 -6.89
C ILE A 41 -5.24 11.52 -7.06
N ARG A 42 -6.11 12.40 -7.57
CA ARG A 42 -5.83 13.84 -7.70
C ARG A 42 -5.76 14.58 -6.37
N GLU A 43 -6.43 14.07 -5.35
CA GLU A 43 -6.43 14.61 -3.99
C GLU A 43 -5.84 13.60 -2.98
N LEU A 44 -4.80 12.88 -3.39
CA LEU A 44 -4.18 11.85 -2.57
C LEU A 44 -3.63 12.49 -1.29
N GLU A 45 -4.08 12.01 -0.13
CA GLU A 45 -3.57 12.46 1.15
C GLU A 45 -2.26 11.73 1.48
N CYS A 46 -1.18 12.47 1.68
CA CYS A 46 0.10 11.99 2.18
C CYS A 46 0.44 12.65 3.52
N LEU A 47 1.39 12.06 4.22
CA LEU A 47 1.96 12.54 5.47
C LEU A 47 3.35 13.13 5.21
N ALA A 48 3.66 14.24 5.85
CA ALA A 48 5.01 14.80 5.92
C ALA A 48 5.40 15.03 7.38
N ILE A 49 6.69 14.99 7.67
CA ILE A 49 7.20 15.41 8.99
C ILE A 49 7.00 16.92 9.10
N ASP A 50 6.51 17.35 10.26
CA ASP A 50 6.42 18.76 10.61
C ASP A 50 7.81 19.27 10.98
N ASP A 51 8.47 19.97 10.05
CA ASP A 51 9.83 20.49 10.24
C ASP A 51 9.90 21.61 11.29
N ASP A 52 8.76 22.23 11.63
CA ASP A 52 8.64 23.30 12.63
C ASP A 52 8.36 22.77 14.07
N ASP A 53 8.34 21.44 14.26
CA ASP A 53 8.04 20.80 15.54
C ASP A 53 9.27 20.75 16.47
N ASP A 54 9.51 21.84 17.19
CA ASP A 54 10.50 21.92 18.29
C ASP A 54 10.06 21.19 19.58
N SER A 55 8.95 20.45 19.56
CA SER A 55 8.36 19.89 20.79
C SER A 55 9.03 18.59 21.25
N SER A 56 9.31 18.52 22.56
CA SER A 56 9.79 17.32 23.25
C SER A 56 8.76 16.18 23.36
N GLU A 57 7.56 16.34 22.77
CA GLU A 57 6.42 15.44 22.90
C GLU A 57 6.23 14.45 21.72
N GLY A 58 7.26 14.25 20.89
CA GLY A 58 7.28 13.29 19.79
C GLY A 58 6.93 13.88 18.42
N THR A 59 7.38 13.22 17.36
CA THR A 59 7.35 13.74 15.98
C THR A 59 5.93 13.86 15.43
N ARG A 60 5.55 15.07 15.03
CA ARG A 60 4.27 15.33 14.36
C ARG A 60 4.34 15.08 12.86
N LEU A 61 3.26 14.48 12.35
CA LEU A 61 3.03 14.22 10.94
C LEU A 61 1.81 15.00 10.47
N ILE A 62 2.02 15.90 9.52
CA ILE A 62 1.00 16.75 8.91
C ILE A 62 0.49 16.15 7.61
N ARG A 63 -0.78 16.42 7.28
CA ARG A 63 -1.43 15.90 6.07
C ARG A 63 -1.29 16.90 4.93
N HIS A 64 -0.85 16.42 3.79
CA HIS A 64 -0.85 17.16 2.53
C HIS A 64 -1.67 16.44 1.48
N LYS A 65 -2.40 17.19 0.67
CA LYS A 65 -3.02 16.67 -0.54
C LYS A 65 -2.05 16.87 -1.71
N ILE A 66 -1.85 15.83 -2.50
CA ILE A 66 -1.08 15.86 -3.73
C ILE A 66 -1.91 15.29 -4.88
N ASN A 67 -1.65 15.77 -6.09
CA ASN A 67 -2.11 15.11 -7.31
C ASN A 67 -1.07 14.06 -7.69
N ALA A 68 -1.34 12.77 -7.45
CA ALA A 68 -0.37 11.71 -7.70
C ALA A 68 -0.12 11.45 -9.20
N PHE A 69 -0.95 11.96 -10.11
CA PHE A 69 -0.64 11.95 -11.55
C PHE A 69 0.51 12.90 -11.89
N GLU A 70 0.69 13.98 -11.13
CA GLU A 70 1.71 15.01 -11.36
C GLU A 70 2.90 14.89 -10.40
N LYS A 71 2.64 14.52 -9.14
CA LYS A 71 3.62 14.41 -8.06
C LYS A 71 3.77 12.97 -7.62
N GLN A 72 4.72 12.28 -8.24
CA GLN A 72 4.99 10.86 -8.04
C GLN A 72 6.10 10.58 -7.01
N ASP A 73 6.78 11.64 -6.53
CA ASP A 73 7.88 11.56 -5.55
C ASP A 73 7.36 11.46 -4.10
N TYR A 74 6.56 10.43 -3.84
CA TYR A 74 6.10 10.04 -2.51
C TYR A 74 6.37 8.55 -2.28
N VAL A 75 6.56 8.14 -1.02
CA VAL A 75 6.70 6.73 -0.66
C VAL A 75 5.32 6.12 -0.47
N ALA A 76 4.97 5.10 -1.24
CA ALA A 76 3.80 4.27 -0.98
C ALA A 76 4.20 3.06 -0.14
N LEU A 77 3.94 3.10 1.17
CA LEU A 77 4.42 2.08 2.10
C LEU A 77 3.36 1.01 2.36
N SER A 78 3.68 -0.23 1.97
CA SER A 78 2.91 -1.44 2.23
C SER A 78 3.49 -2.18 3.45
N TYR A 79 2.72 -2.31 4.53
CA TYR A 79 3.18 -2.98 5.76
C TYR A 79 2.03 -3.74 6.45
N THR A 80 2.35 -4.68 7.35
CA THR A 80 1.32 -5.38 8.13
C THR A 80 0.81 -4.51 9.27
N TRP A 81 -0.49 -4.46 9.48
CA TRP A 81 -1.04 -3.67 10.59
C TRP A 81 -0.74 -4.30 11.96
N ASP A 82 -0.74 -5.62 12.02
CA ASP A 82 -0.35 -6.38 13.20
C ASP A 82 1.17 -6.53 13.25
N SER A 83 1.71 -6.54 14.47
CA SER A 83 3.13 -6.82 14.69
C SER A 83 3.48 -8.25 14.26
N SER A 84 4.69 -8.42 13.73
CA SER A 84 5.36 -9.71 13.73
C SER A 84 6.03 -9.97 15.08
N ASP A 85 6.43 -11.21 15.34
CA ASP A 85 7.18 -11.59 16.55
C ASP A 85 8.60 -10.99 16.57
N HIS A 86 9.04 -10.39 15.46
CA HIS A 86 10.38 -9.84 15.27
C HIS A 86 10.42 -8.30 15.33
N GLU A 87 9.31 -7.65 15.66
CA GLU A 87 9.21 -6.18 15.69
C GLU A 87 8.80 -5.69 17.06
N ASN A 88 9.36 -4.53 17.47
CA ASN A 88 8.90 -3.83 18.65
C ASN A 88 7.43 -3.37 18.44
N PRO A 89 6.48 -3.80 19.30
CA PRO A 89 5.07 -3.45 19.17
C PRO A 89 4.73 -2.04 19.70
N GLU A 90 5.70 -1.32 20.27
CA GLU A 90 5.53 0.04 20.79
C GLU A 90 4.96 1.01 19.76
N LYS A 91 4.14 1.93 20.27
CA LYS A 91 3.38 2.93 19.52
C LYS A 91 3.36 4.21 20.33
N GLY A 92 3.27 5.34 19.63
CA GLY A 92 2.90 6.61 20.23
C GLY A 92 4.00 7.67 20.16
N LYS A 93 5.19 7.32 19.69
CA LYS A 93 6.26 8.27 19.35
C LYS A 93 5.84 9.27 18.28
N TYR A 94 5.00 8.83 17.35
CA TYR A 94 4.52 9.64 16.23
C TYR A 94 3.07 10.06 16.41
N LYS A 95 2.79 11.35 16.19
CA LYS A 95 1.44 11.93 16.22
C LYS A 95 1.02 12.33 14.81
N VAL A 96 -0.21 12.01 14.40
CA VAL A 96 -0.74 12.32 13.08
C VAL A 96 -1.87 13.33 13.19
N GLN A 97 -1.85 14.33 12.31
CA GLN A 97 -2.89 15.35 12.20
C GLN A 97 -4.26 14.72 11.87
N THR A 98 -5.32 15.13 12.57
CA THR A 98 -6.70 14.72 12.29
C THR A 98 -7.28 15.46 11.09
N ARG A 99 -8.38 14.92 10.55
CA ARG A 99 -9.12 15.51 9.42
C ARG A 99 -10.30 16.39 9.87
N ASP A 100 -10.28 16.84 11.12
CA ASP A 100 -11.36 17.65 11.70
C ASP A 100 -11.22 19.12 11.26
N GLN A 101 -12.30 19.90 11.37
CA GLN A 101 -12.28 21.34 11.06
C GLN A 101 -11.21 22.12 11.85
N HIS A 102 -10.90 21.63 13.06
CA HIS A 102 -9.79 22.10 13.88
C HIS A 102 -8.80 20.94 14.05
N PRO A 103 -7.78 20.84 13.18
CA PRO A 103 -6.87 19.70 13.17
C PRO A 103 -6.09 19.61 14.48
N ARG A 104 -6.06 18.41 15.07
CA ARG A 104 -5.24 18.10 16.24
C ARG A 104 -4.28 16.97 15.90
N SER A 105 -3.18 16.85 16.63
CA SER A 105 -2.24 15.74 16.47
C SER A 105 -2.57 14.65 17.48
N LEU A 106 -2.90 13.45 17.00
CA LEU A 106 -3.20 12.29 17.85
C LEU A 106 -2.14 11.22 17.67
N SER A 107 -1.80 10.51 18.75
CA SER A 107 -0.87 9.38 18.70
C SER A 107 -1.31 8.35 17.65
N SER A 108 -0.37 7.98 16.79
CA SER A 108 -0.59 7.01 15.74
C SER A 108 -0.76 5.60 16.33
N PRO A 109 -1.70 4.79 15.81
CA PRO A 109 -1.76 3.36 16.14
C PRO A 109 -0.71 2.53 15.38
N VAL A 110 0.03 3.15 14.46
CA VAL A 110 1.14 2.52 13.73
C VAL A 110 2.34 2.41 14.66
N ARG A 111 3.05 1.29 14.54
CA ARG A 111 4.21 0.97 15.37
C ARG A 111 5.35 1.93 15.09
N ASP A 112 6.07 2.31 16.14
CA ASP A 112 7.12 3.33 16.03
C ASP A 112 8.28 2.84 15.15
N CYS A 113 8.58 1.54 15.19
CA CYS A 113 9.58 0.91 14.33
C CYS A 113 9.26 1.01 12.82
N VAL A 114 7.99 1.01 12.43
CA VAL A 114 7.56 1.16 11.03
C VAL A 114 7.88 2.56 10.53
N PHE A 115 7.57 3.58 11.35
CA PHE A 115 7.89 4.96 11.03
C PHE A 115 9.39 5.23 11.03
N ASP A 116 10.12 4.73 12.04
CA ASP A 116 11.57 4.91 12.12
C ASP A 116 12.26 4.40 10.85
N ARG A 117 11.90 3.19 10.38
CA ARG A 117 12.46 2.59 9.17
C ARG A 117 12.12 3.38 7.91
N VAL A 118 10.85 3.74 7.72
CA VAL A 118 10.46 4.47 6.50
C VAL A 118 11.03 5.89 6.47
N PHE A 119 11.15 6.57 7.61
CA PHE A 119 11.73 7.91 7.64
C PHE A 119 13.25 7.90 7.45
N LEU A 120 13.95 6.85 7.92
CA LEU A 120 15.35 6.64 7.56
C LEU A 120 15.51 6.46 6.04
N PHE A 121 14.66 5.61 5.43
CA PHE A 121 14.64 5.41 3.98
C PHE A 121 14.34 6.73 3.23
N MET A 122 13.32 7.47 3.66
CA MET A 122 12.94 8.74 3.04
C MET A 122 14.05 9.78 3.12
N ARG A 123 14.70 9.92 4.29
CA ARG A 123 15.83 10.85 4.46
C ARG A 123 17.00 10.50 3.55
N ALA A 124 17.34 9.22 3.44
CA ALA A 124 18.41 8.74 2.57
C ALA A 124 18.13 9.03 1.08
N ASN A 125 16.86 9.08 0.69
CA ASN A 125 16.42 9.33 -0.70
C ASN A 125 15.92 10.77 -0.93
N GLY A 126 15.99 11.67 0.06
CA GLY A 126 15.52 13.05 -0.06
C GLY A 126 13.99 13.20 -0.20
N LEU A 127 13.22 12.21 0.25
CA LEU A 127 11.76 12.17 0.11
C LEU A 127 11.07 12.79 1.33
N ARG A 128 9.95 13.48 1.10
CA ARG A 128 9.19 14.17 2.17
C ARG A 128 7.76 13.68 2.35
N MET A 129 7.21 13.02 1.33
CA MET A 129 5.82 12.58 1.33
C MET A 129 5.72 11.08 1.56
N LEU A 130 4.89 10.68 2.52
CA LEU A 130 4.61 9.29 2.87
C LEU A 130 3.12 8.99 2.72
N TRP A 131 2.78 7.97 1.94
CA TRP A 131 1.46 7.38 1.91
C TRP A 131 1.45 6.03 2.65
N ILE A 132 0.50 5.88 3.58
CA ILE A 132 0.22 4.63 4.29
C ILE A 132 -1.28 4.44 4.41
N ASP A 133 -1.78 3.24 4.11
CA ASP A 133 -3.21 2.93 4.11
C ASP A 133 -3.88 3.26 5.45
N ARG A 134 -3.26 2.89 6.58
CA ARG A 134 -3.80 3.05 7.93
C ARG A 134 -4.18 4.48 8.27
N HIS A 135 -3.45 5.47 7.72
CA HIS A 135 -3.69 6.89 7.98
C HIS A 135 -4.23 7.64 6.79
N CYS A 136 -3.82 7.33 5.57
CA CYS A 136 -4.19 8.05 4.35
C CYS A 136 -5.54 7.59 3.80
N VAL A 137 -6.00 6.40 4.19
CA VAL A 137 -7.37 5.94 3.94
C VAL A 137 -8.25 6.16 5.16
N LYS A 138 -9.50 6.58 4.94
CA LYS A 138 -10.49 6.78 6.00
C LYS A 138 -10.99 5.42 6.51
N GLN A 139 -10.45 4.97 7.66
CA GLN A 139 -10.65 3.60 8.14
C GLN A 139 -12.02 3.26 8.75
N ARG A 140 -12.78 4.26 9.20
CA ARG A 140 -14.08 4.04 9.86
C ARG A 140 -15.17 3.69 8.84
N THR A 141 -15.56 2.43 8.80
CA THR A 141 -16.78 1.96 8.10
C THR A 141 -17.93 1.77 9.07
N CYS A 142 -19.14 1.94 8.57
CA CYS A 142 -20.36 1.56 9.26
C CYS A 142 -20.26 0.09 9.74
N LYS A 143 -20.90 -0.25 10.87
CA LYS A 143 -20.92 -1.63 11.39
C LYS A 143 -21.71 -2.59 10.48
N THR A 144 -22.46 -2.05 9.52
CA THR A 144 -23.29 -2.81 8.58
C THR A 144 -22.42 -3.48 7.52
N LYS A 145 -22.42 -4.81 7.48
CA LYS A 145 -21.84 -5.59 6.38
C LYS A 145 -22.76 -5.47 5.17
N GLY A 146 -22.28 -4.89 4.06
CA GLY A 146 -23.05 -4.73 2.81
C GLY A 146 -22.82 -3.37 2.12
N SER A 147 -23.57 -3.12 1.04
CA SER A 147 -23.59 -1.81 0.36
C SER A 147 -24.08 -0.74 1.34
N CYS A 148 -23.19 0.16 1.72
CA CYS A 148 -23.43 1.16 2.74
C CYS A 148 -23.40 2.55 2.08
N LEU A 149 -24.51 3.29 2.14
CA LEU A 149 -24.68 4.58 1.47
C LEU A 149 -23.92 5.74 2.15
N HIS A 150 -23.23 5.50 3.26
CA HIS A 150 -22.45 6.54 3.94
C HIS A 150 -21.26 6.97 3.09
N ASN A 151 -21.07 8.29 2.96
CA ASN A 151 -19.96 8.86 2.18
C ASN A 151 -18.59 8.29 2.62
N LYS A 152 -18.37 8.14 3.94
CA LYS A 152 -17.12 7.57 4.49
C LYS A 152 -16.84 6.13 4.04
N CYS A 153 -17.88 5.30 3.89
CA CYS A 153 -17.73 3.93 3.39
C CYS A 153 -17.37 3.93 1.91
N ARG A 154 -17.97 4.83 1.11
CA ARG A 154 -17.62 5.01 -0.30
C ARG A 154 -16.19 5.51 -0.48
N GLU A 155 -15.72 6.42 0.36
CA GLU A 155 -14.33 6.90 0.31
C GLU A 155 -13.33 5.78 0.62
N LYS A 156 -13.60 4.94 1.61
CA LYS A 156 -12.77 3.77 1.88
C LYS A 156 -12.79 2.80 0.70
N GLN A 157 -13.97 2.52 0.15
CA GLN A 157 -14.12 1.63 -0.99
C GLN A 157 -13.32 2.13 -2.19
N ARG A 158 -13.42 3.42 -2.54
CA ARG A 158 -12.61 4.02 -3.61
C ARG A 158 -11.13 3.87 -3.36
N ALA A 159 -10.67 4.19 -2.15
CA ALA A 159 -9.26 4.05 -1.80
C ALA A 159 -8.75 2.60 -1.93
N ILE A 160 -9.62 1.62 -1.67
CA ILE A 160 -9.33 0.21 -1.89
C ILE A 160 -9.30 -0.13 -3.39
N GLU A 161 -10.27 0.37 -4.15
CA GLU A 161 -10.39 0.15 -5.61
C GLU A 161 -9.29 0.85 -6.42
N THR A 162 -8.60 1.84 -5.86
CA THR A 162 -7.50 2.57 -6.50
C THR A 162 -6.15 2.31 -5.84
N MET A 163 -6.05 1.33 -4.94
CA MET A 163 -4.84 1.09 -4.16
C MET A 163 -3.66 0.73 -5.07
N ASP A 164 -3.92 -0.10 -6.07
CA ASP A 164 -3.00 -0.48 -7.14
C ASP A 164 -2.42 0.75 -7.87
N LEU A 165 -3.26 1.73 -8.22
CA LEU A 165 -2.83 2.97 -8.86
C LEU A 165 -1.93 3.82 -7.95
N ILE A 166 -2.17 3.83 -6.64
CA ILE A 166 -1.34 4.58 -5.69
C ILE A 166 0.08 4.00 -5.64
N TYR A 167 0.21 2.67 -5.66
CA TYR A 167 1.51 2.04 -5.69
C TYR A 167 2.19 2.22 -7.05
N SER A 168 1.47 2.02 -8.16
CA SER A 168 2.06 2.12 -9.50
C SER A 168 2.47 3.54 -9.89
N LEU A 169 1.79 4.57 -9.35
CA LEU A 169 2.14 5.98 -9.61
C LEU A 169 3.26 6.49 -8.70
N SER A 170 3.54 5.81 -7.60
CA SER A 170 4.67 6.16 -6.75
C SER A 170 5.97 5.77 -7.45
N LYS A 171 6.99 6.64 -7.45
CA LYS A 171 8.35 6.22 -7.85
C LYS A 171 9.05 5.39 -6.78
N HIS A 172 8.44 5.28 -5.59
CA HIS A 172 9.00 4.61 -4.43
C HIS A 172 7.94 3.72 -3.74
N PRO A 173 7.38 2.71 -4.44
CA PRO A 173 6.58 1.69 -3.78
C PRO A 173 7.49 0.84 -2.92
N VAL A 174 7.20 0.76 -1.62
CA VAL A 174 8.06 0.03 -0.66
C VAL A 174 7.21 -0.92 0.16
N ALA A 175 7.60 -2.19 0.15
CA ALA A 175 7.10 -3.20 1.07
C ALA A 175 8.01 -3.27 2.30
N LEU A 176 7.41 -3.13 3.49
CA LEU A 176 8.11 -3.31 4.75
C LEU A 176 7.84 -4.72 5.29
N LEU A 177 8.85 -5.56 5.21
CA LEU A 177 8.83 -6.88 5.85
C LEU A 177 8.90 -6.71 7.37
N GLY A 178 8.10 -7.52 8.07
CA GLY A 178 8.11 -7.55 9.52
C GLY A 178 9.42 -8.10 10.06
N ARG A 179 9.99 -9.11 9.39
CA ARG A 179 11.28 -9.67 9.73
C ARG A 179 12.43 -8.83 9.15
N PRO A 180 13.35 -8.30 9.96
CA PRO A 180 14.54 -7.62 9.46
C PRO A 180 15.53 -8.61 8.81
N ILE A 181 16.36 -8.08 7.91
CA ILE A 181 17.59 -8.75 7.48
C ILE A 181 18.64 -8.40 8.54
N GLU A 182 19.11 -9.41 9.25
CA GLU A 182 19.89 -9.22 10.48
C GLU A 182 21.38 -9.01 10.18
N TRP A 183 21.86 -9.56 9.07
CA TRP A 183 23.28 -9.67 8.79
C TRP A 183 23.65 -9.16 7.40
N GLU A 184 24.83 -8.55 7.29
CA GLU A 184 25.37 -8.04 6.02
C GLU A 184 25.45 -9.13 4.94
N HIS A 185 25.89 -10.34 5.31
CA HIS A 185 25.95 -11.46 4.37
C HIS A 185 24.58 -11.86 3.80
N GLU A 186 23.49 -11.67 4.55
CA GLU A 186 22.13 -11.92 4.04
C GLU A 186 21.74 -10.87 2.99
N LEU A 187 22.18 -9.62 3.14
CA LEU A 187 21.98 -8.57 2.13
C LEU A 187 22.76 -8.87 0.85
N ASP A 188 24.03 -9.27 0.96
CA ASP A 188 24.85 -9.66 -0.18
C ASP A 188 24.23 -10.85 -0.93
N LEU A 189 23.77 -11.85 -0.17
CA LEU A 189 23.13 -13.02 -0.74
C LEU A 189 21.81 -12.67 -1.43
N LEU A 190 21.00 -11.81 -0.82
CA LEU A 190 19.76 -11.31 -1.43
C LEU A 190 20.07 -10.54 -2.72
N HIS A 191 21.08 -9.67 -2.72
CA HIS A 191 21.51 -8.95 -3.92
C HIS A 191 21.91 -9.91 -5.05
N ARG A 192 22.65 -10.98 -4.73
CA ARG A 192 23.03 -12.00 -5.72
C ARG A 192 21.84 -12.82 -6.23
N ILE A 193 20.83 -13.06 -5.40
CA ILE A 193 19.58 -13.70 -5.81
C ILE A 193 18.83 -12.77 -6.78
N LEU A 194 18.59 -11.51 -6.39
CA LEU A 194 17.79 -10.55 -7.16
C LEU A 194 18.42 -10.18 -8.51
N THR A 195 19.76 -10.11 -8.56
CA THR A 195 20.49 -9.87 -9.83
C THR A 195 20.61 -11.12 -10.72
N GLY A 196 20.13 -12.27 -10.23
CA GLY A 196 20.24 -13.56 -10.92
C GLY A 196 21.66 -14.13 -10.96
N THR A 197 22.63 -13.48 -10.31
CA THR A 197 24.04 -13.89 -10.26
C THR A 197 24.18 -15.27 -9.63
N LEU A 198 23.45 -15.54 -8.54
CA LEU A 198 23.46 -16.84 -7.86
C LEU A 198 23.05 -18.00 -8.80
N VAL A 199 22.06 -17.77 -9.67
CA VAL A 199 21.55 -18.78 -10.61
C VAL A 199 22.54 -19.00 -11.76
N LYS A 200 23.17 -17.93 -12.26
CA LYS A 200 24.19 -18.01 -13.32
C LYS A 200 25.42 -18.80 -12.86
N GLU A 201 25.81 -18.64 -11.60
CA GLU A 201 27.01 -19.25 -11.02
C GLU A 201 26.73 -20.56 -10.28
N LEU A 202 25.50 -21.09 -10.35
CA LEU A 202 25.04 -22.20 -9.50
C LEU A 202 25.95 -23.44 -9.54
N LYS A 203 26.61 -23.70 -10.67
CA LYS A 203 27.55 -24.83 -10.84
C LYS A 203 28.86 -24.66 -10.04
N THR A 204 29.27 -23.43 -9.77
CA THR A 204 30.49 -23.07 -9.04
C THR A 204 30.20 -22.60 -7.61
N THR A 205 28.96 -22.22 -7.32
CA THR A 205 28.51 -21.82 -5.99
C THR A 205 28.57 -23.00 -5.02
N LYS A 206 29.06 -22.74 -3.80
CA LYS A 206 29.13 -23.76 -2.75
C LYS A 206 27.73 -24.19 -2.33
N HIS A 207 27.56 -25.48 -2.05
CA HIS A 207 26.28 -26.02 -1.60
C HIS A 207 25.73 -25.30 -0.35
N ASP A 208 26.61 -24.95 0.60
CA ASP A 208 26.21 -24.24 1.82
C ASP A 208 25.59 -22.86 1.51
N GLU A 209 26.16 -22.14 0.55
CA GLU A 209 25.66 -20.83 0.14
C GLU A 209 24.28 -20.93 -0.53
N VAL A 210 24.05 -21.98 -1.32
CA VAL A 210 22.72 -22.29 -1.88
C VAL A 210 21.70 -22.57 -0.78
N LEU A 211 22.08 -23.32 0.26
CA LEU A 211 21.21 -23.58 1.41
C LEU A 211 20.90 -22.29 2.18
N GLN A 212 21.89 -21.43 2.38
CA GLN A 212 21.70 -20.12 2.99
C GLN A 212 20.73 -19.26 2.16
N ALA A 213 20.85 -19.28 0.83
CA ALA A 213 19.96 -18.54 -0.07
C ALA A 213 18.52 -19.03 0.02
N LEU A 214 18.32 -20.35 -0.02
CA LEU A 214 17.00 -20.96 0.12
C LEU A 214 16.40 -20.70 1.51
N SER A 215 17.23 -20.75 2.56
CA SER A 215 16.81 -20.41 3.92
C SER A 215 16.36 -18.96 4.02
N LEU A 216 17.15 -18.02 3.47
CA LEU A 216 16.82 -16.60 3.42
C LEU A 216 15.50 -16.36 2.67
N LEU A 217 15.34 -16.93 1.48
CA LEU A 217 14.09 -16.86 0.71
C LEU A 217 12.90 -17.46 1.46
N SER A 218 13.09 -18.60 2.13
CA SER A 218 12.04 -19.21 2.95
C SER A 218 11.65 -18.30 4.12
N ARG A 219 12.62 -17.62 4.74
CA ARG A 219 12.38 -16.68 5.84
C ARG A 219 11.62 -15.45 5.36
N ILE A 220 12.01 -14.88 4.22
CA ILE A 220 11.35 -13.73 3.61
C ILE A 220 9.92 -14.09 3.21
N THR A 221 9.71 -15.22 2.52
CA THR A 221 8.37 -15.62 2.01
C THR A 221 7.41 -16.11 3.09
N LYS A 222 7.92 -16.46 4.28
CA LYS A 222 7.10 -16.74 5.47
C LYS A 222 6.66 -15.47 6.23
N ASP A 223 7.14 -14.30 5.83
CA ASP A 223 6.72 -13.04 6.45
C ASP A 223 5.21 -12.84 6.28
N ARG A 224 4.58 -12.27 7.32
CA ARG A 224 3.14 -11.97 7.31
C ARG A 224 2.73 -11.09 6.15
N TRP A 225 3.62 -10.26 5.63
CA TRP A 225 3.35 -9.44 4.46
C TRP A 225 2.79 -10.27 3.28
N TRP A 226 3.34 -11.46 3.01
CA TRP A 226 2.92 -12.35 1.92
C TRP A 226 1.52 -12.98 2.11
N THR A 227 0.96 -12.92 3.31
CA THR A 227 -0.39 -13.44 3.61
C THR A 227 -1.51 -12.45 3.23
N ARG A 228 -1.15 -11.22 2.85
CA ARG A 228 -2.12 -10.18 2.53
C ARG A 228 -2.63 -10.38 1.10
N ALA A 229 -3.94 -10.31 0.91
CA ALA A 229 -4.56 -10.42 -0.42
C ALA A 229 -4.09 -9.34 -1.43
N TRP A 230 -3.57 -8.21 -0.93
CA TRP A 230 -3.15 -7.07 -1.74
C TRP A 230 -1.76 -7.20 -2.35
N THR A 231 -0.89 -8.10 -1.87
CA THR A 231 0.46 -8.29 -2.44
C THR A 231 0.41 -8.65 -3.93
N PHE A 232 -0.60 -9.43 -4.35
CA PHE A 232 -0.80 -9.78 -5.75
C PHE A 232 -1.34 -8.63 -6.61
N GLN A 233 -2.03 -7.66 -6.03
CA GLN A 233 -2.48 -6.46 -6.74
C GLN A 233 -1.40 -5.40 -6.84
N GLU A 234 -0.49 -5.36 -5.87
CA GLU A 234 0.72 -4.53 -5.87
C GLU A 234 1.72 -5.03 -6.94
N ASP A 235 1.85 -6.35 -7.15
CA ASP A 235 2.79 -6.97 -8.10
C ASP A 235 2.35 -6.92 -9.58
N TYR A 236 1.05 -6.99 -9.87
CA TYR A 236 0.54 -7.15 -11.24
C TYR A 236 0.53 -5.88 -12.12
N ARG A 237 1.00 -4.72 -11.62
CA ARG A 237 1.00 -3.46 -12.39
C ARG A 237 2.34 -2.70 -12.43
N ASP A 238 3.39 -3.23 -11.80
CA ASP A 238 4.78 -2.82 -12.08
C ASP A 238 5.32 -3.42 -13.40
N GLY A 239 4.52 -4.27 -14.06
CA GLY A 239 4.78 -4.79 -15.40
C GLY A 239 4.07 -3.99 -16.49
N GLN A 240 4.83 -3.12 -17.16
CA GLN A 240 4.53 -2.43 -18.43
C GLN A 240 3.47 -1.31 -18.43
N ILE A 241 3.96 -0.07 -18.54
CA ILE A 241 3.52 0.91 -19.56
C ILE A 241 4.77 1.47 -20.23
#